data_AF-A0A8J3YMA4-F1
#
_entry.id   AF-A0A8J3YMA4-F1
#
_cell.length_a   1.000
_cell.length_b   1.000
_cell.length_c   1.000
_cell.angle_alpha   90.00
_cell.angle_beta   90.00
_cell.angle_gamma   90.00
#
_symmetry.space_group_name_H-M   'P 1'
#
loop_
_entity.id
_entity.type
_entity.pdbx_description
1 polymer ?
#
loop_
_entity_poly.entity_id
_entity_poly.type
_entity_poly.pdbx_seq_one_letter_code
_entity_poly.pdbx_strand_id
1 'polypeptide(L)' 'MRTQGFDVEFEITGVHFVLDRLVARYGDRYPAEAIRQVVEEAQRPYLGSQVHAFVPLMVERDARRVLDAGR' A
#
# COMPACT_ATOMS: atom_id res chain seq x y z
N MET A 1 -22.02 -14.41 -13.53
CA MET A 1 -21.51 -13.50 -12.50
C MET A 1 -20.12 -13.99 -12.09
N ARG A 2 -19.06 -13.39 -12.64
CA ARG A 2 -17.65 -13.65 -12.31
C ARG A 2 -16.92 -12.31 -12.36
N THR A 3 -16.71 -11.69 -11.20
CA THR A 3 -15.93 -10.45 -11.03
C THR A 3 -14.55 -10.69 -10.39
N GLN A 4 -14.24 -11.92 -9.98
CA GLN A 4 -13.03 -12.25 -9.22
C GLN A 4 -11.68 -11.93 -9.90
N GLY A 5 -11.62 -11.75 -11.23
CA GLY A 5 -10.37 -11.44 -11.92
C GLY A 5 -10.00 -9.96 -11.94
N PHE A 6 -10.99 -9.07 -11.98
CA PHE A 6 -10.76 -7.63 -12.18
C PHE A 6 -10.36 -6.92 -10.88
N ASP A 7 -10.91 -7.38 -9.75
CA ASP A 7 -10.64 -6.81 -8.42
C ASP A 7 -9.19 -7.06 -7.95
N VAL A 8 -8.62 -8.23 -8.30
CA VAL A 8 -7.25 -8.63 -7.89
C VAL A 8 -6.18 -7.86 -8.68
N GLU A 9 -6.37 -7.67 -10.00
CA GLU A 9 -5.46 -6.85 -10.81
C GLU A 9 -5.50 -5.37 -10.38
N PHE A 10 -6.67 -4.82 -10.07
CA PHE A 10 -6.79 -3.44 -9.59
C PHE A 10 -6.13 -3.25 -8.21
N GLU A 11 -6.22 -4.24 -7.33
CA GLU A 11 -5.58 -4.20 -6.01
C GLU A 11 -4.05 -4.28 -6.11
N ILE A 12 -3.52 -5.20 -6.93
CA ILE A 12 -2.07 -5.31 -7.18
C ILE A 12 -1.53 -4.02 -7.82
N THR A 13 -2.26 -3.47 -8.80
CA THR A 13 -1.84 -2.23 -9.47
C THR A 13 -1.95 -1.03 -8.52
N GLY A 14 -2.99 -0.99 -7.69
CA GLY A 14 -3.24 0.08 -6.73
C GLY A 14 -2.17 0.17 -5.65
N VAL A 15 -1.75 -0.96 -5.08
CA VAL A 15 -0.70 -0.98 -4.04
C VAL A 15 0.68 -0.67 -4.62
N HIS A 16 0.98 -1.06 -5.87
CA HIS A 16 2.21 -0.62 -6.54
C HIS A 16 2.28 0.90 -6.69
N PHE A 17 1.19 1.56 -7.10
CA PHE A 17 1.15 3.03 -7.16
C PHE A 17 1.33 3.69 -5.78
N VAL A 18 0.88 3.04 -4.71
CA VAL A 18 1.12 3.52 -3.34
C VAL A 18 2.61 3.45 -3.00
N LEU A 19 3.29 2.34 -3.33
CA LEU A 19 4.72 2.20 -3.09
C LEU A 19 5.51 3.29 -3.83
N ASP A 20 5.26 3.50 -5.12
CA ASP A 20 5.94 4.52 -5.92
C ASP A 20 5.76 5.93 -5.33
N ARG A 21 4.53 6.27 -4.93
CA ARG A 21 4.23 7.57 -4.29
C ARG A 21 4.95 7.74 -2.95
N LEU A 22 5.05 6.68 -2.16
CA LEU A 22 5.75 6.73 -0.87
C LEU A 22 7.26 6.80 -1.05
N VAL A 23 7.84 6.07 -2.01
CA VAL A 23 9.27 6.19 -2.36
C VAL A 23 9.58 7.61 -2.83
N ALA A 24 8.77 8.19 -3.70
CA ALA A 24 8.95 9.57 -4.16
C ALA A 24 8.88 10.61 -3.01
N ARG A 25 8.11 10.33 -1.97
CA ARG A 25 7.90 11.27 -0.84
C ARG A 25 8.89 11.08 0.31
N TYR A 26 9.28 9.85 0.60
CA TYR A 26 10.05 9.48 1.80
C TYR A 26 11.44 8.93 1.46
N GLY A 27 11.78 8.78 0.17
CA GLY A 27 13.04 8.18 -0.29
C GLY A 27 14.30 8.92 0.16
N ASP A 28 14.21 10.23 0.44
CA ASP A 28 15.33 11.00 0.99
C ASP A 28 15.67 10.63 2.44
N ARG A 29 14.74 9.98 3.15
CA ARG A 29 14.87 9.62 4.56
C ARG A 29 14.99 8.12 4.79
N TYR A 30 14.27 7.33 4.00
CA TYR A 30 14.24 5.88 4.14
C TYR A 30 14.66 5.23 2.82
N PRO A 31 15.46 4.15 2.86
CA PRO A 31 15.72 3.36 1.67
C PRO A 31 14.41 2.79 1.13
N ALA A 32 14.30 2.66 -0.19
CA ALA A 32 13.11 2.11 -0.85
C ALA A 32 12.69 0.74 -0.27
N GLU A 33 13.67 -0.06 0.16
CA GLU A 33 13.44 -1.35 0.81
C GLU A 33 12.65 -1.24 2.12
N ALA A 34 12.99 -0.26 2.96
CA ALA A 34 12.27 -0.03 4.21
C ALA A 34 10.86 0.48 3.95
N ILE A 35 10.69 1.35 2.95
CA ILE A 35 9.36 1.85 2.54
C ILE A 35 8.50 0.69 2.05
N ARG A 36 9.07 -0.22 1.24
CA ARG A 36 8.40 -1.44 0.78
C ARG A 36 7.91 -2.31 1.94
N GLN A 37 8.76 -2.58 2.93
CA GLN A 37 8.37 -3.36 4.11
C GLN A 37 7.20 -2.71 4.85
N VAL A 38 7.22 -1.39 5.03
CA VAL A 38 6.11 -0.68 5.69
C VAL A 38 4.81 -0.79 4.90
N VAL A 39 4.86 -0.71 3.56
CA VAL A 39 3.68 -0.88 2.69
C VAL A 39 3.13 -2.31 2.77
N GLU A 40 4.00 -3.32 2.74
CA GLU A 40 3.61 -4.73 2.88
C GLU A 40 2.97 -5.00 4.24
N GLU A 41 3.54 -4.47 5.33
CA GLU A 41 2.98 -4.56 6.68
C GLU A 41 1.63 -3.85 6.79
N ALA A 42 1.49 -2.67 6.18
CA ALA A 42 0.23 -1.94 6.12
C ALA A 42 -0.84 -2.66 5.28
N GLN A 43 -0.45 -3.49 4.30
CA GLN A 43 -1.36 -4.29 3.48
C GLN A 43 -1.91 -5.52 4.20
N ARG A 44 -1.13 -6.16 5.08
CA ARG A 44 -1.49 -7.42 5.75
C ARG A 44 -2.91 -7.47 6.35
N PRO A 45 -3.43 -6.43 7.04
CA PRO A 45 -4.77 -6.45 7.61
C PRO A 45 -5.90 -6.50 6.59
N TYR A 46 -5.61 -6.13 5.34
CA TYR A 46 -6.59 -6.03 4.26
C TYR A 46 -6.61 -7.25 3.34
N LEU A 47 -5.69 -8.20 3.52
CA LEU A 47 -5.64 -9.44 2.76
C LEU A 47 -6.95 -10.23 2.90
N GLY A 48 -7.64 -10.47 1.79
CA GLY A 48 -8.93 -11.18 1.76
C GLY A 48 -10.16 -10.34 2.13
N SER A 49 -10.00 -9.02 2.29
CA SER A 49 -11.12 -8.09 2.43
C SER A 49 -11.99 -8.07 1.17
N GLN A 50 -13.32 -8.04 1.29
CA GLN A 50 -14.24 -7.93 0.15
C GLN A 50 -14.28 -6.51 -0.46
N VAL A 51 -13.51 -5.55 0.08
CA VAL A 51 -13.61 -4.13 -0.29
C VAL A 51 -12.30 -3.62 -0.92
N HIS A 52 -11.88 -4.30 -1.99
CA HIS A 52 -10.61 -4.09 -2.70
C HIS A 52 -10.37 -2.65 -3.18
N ALA A 53 -11.43 -1.93 -3.60
CA ALA A 53 -11.31 -0.59 -4.17
C ALA A 53 -10.74 0.48 -3.21
N PHE A 54 -10.87 0.29 -1.89
CA PHE A 54 -10.36 1.24 -0.90
C PHE A 54 -9.05 0.78 -0.23
N VAL A 55 -8.62 -0.47 -0.46
CA VAL A 55 -7.40 -1.03 0.15
C VAL A 55 -6.19 -0.14 -0.13
N PRO A 56 -5.92 0.35 -1.36
CA PRO A 56 -4.76 1.21 -1.61
C PRO A 56 -4.75 2.49 -0.77
N LEU A 57 -5.91 3.13 -0.58
CA LEU A 57 -6.02 4.36 0.22
C LEU A 57 -5.76 4.10 1.70
N MET A 58 -6.24 2.96 2.21
CA MET A 58 -6.04 2.55 3.60
C MET A 58 -4.58 2.18 3.86
N VAL A 59 -3.96 1.42 2.95
CA VAL A 59 -2.54 1.07 2.98
C VAL A 59 -1.67 2.32 2.94
N GLU A 60 -1.95 3.27 2.02
CA GLU A 60 -1.20 4.53 1.97
C GLU A 60 -1.31 5.30 3.28
N ARG A 61 -2.52 5.40 3.85
CA ARG A 61 -2.75 6.11 5.12
C ARG A 61 -1.95 5.48 6.27
N ASP A 62 -2.00 4.17 6.41
CA ASP A 62 -1.38 3.47 7.53
C ASP A 62 0.15 3.43 7.38
N ALA A 63 0.67 3.23 6.17
CA ALA A 63 2.10 3.33 5.88
C ALA A 63 2.65 4.73 6.19
N ARG A 64 1.93 5.79 5.82
CA ARG A 64 2.33 7.17 6.14
C ARG A 64 2.39 7.43 7.64
N ARG A 65 1.44 6.90 8.42
CA ARG A 65 1.48 7.04 9.89
C ARG A 65 2.75 6.47 10.49
N VAL A 66 3.21 5.32 10.00
CA VAL A 66 4.45 4.68 10.46
C VAL A 66 5.67 5.53 10.06
N LEU A 67 5.77 5.93 8.79
CA LEU A 67 6.89 6.72 8.28
C LEU A 67 6.96 8.14 8.87
N ASP A 68 5.80 8.73 9.18
CA ASP A 68 5.71 10.04 9.83
C ASP A 68 5.97 9.95 11.34
N ALA A 69 5.69 8.82 11.99
CA ALA A 69 5.97 8.62 13.42
C ALA A 69 7.47 8.39 13.70
N GLY A 70 8.22 7.86 12.73
CA GLY A 70 9.68 7.77 12.79
C GLY A 70 10.40 9.11 12.58
N ARG A 71 9.75 10.25 12.85
CA ARG A 71 10.27 11.59 12.55
C ARG A 71 11.41 12.06 13.44
#